data_AF-A0A2H1VZ15-F1
#
_entry.id   AF-A0A2H1VZ15-F1
#
_cell.length_a   1.000
_cell.length_b   1.000
_cell.length_c   1.000
_cell.angle_alpha   90.00
_cell.angle_beta   90.00
_cell.angle_gamma   90.00
#
_symmetry.space_group_name_H-M   'P 1'
#
loop_
_entity.id
_entity.type
_entity.pdbx_description
1 polymer ?
#
loop_
_entity_poly.entity_id
_entity_poly.type
_entity_poly.pdbx_seq_one_letter_code
_entity_poly.pdbx_strand_id
1 'polypeptide(L)'
;YGLRVNPLEWIIVLTGYNEGDRSQYPSVILIVFSIVPIVLSLLIEKGIAVDLIPNKFGIILQITHLLLMVLLPIAVLHYRGNDFSFVGITSVCMLYLIIFLKLWSYTQTNYWCRLGLKKKYSDTKLRRQSLSAPNWKSKEDLINDTPAAARLTKYPDNLNLKDLLYFMLAPTLCYELNFPRTARIRKRFVIKRLLELFFGINLALALFQQWMIPTITNSVETFTKMDVIRITERLLKL
;
A
#
# COMPACT_ATOMS: atom_id res chain seq x y z
N TYR A 1 30.50 -12.30 -23.30
CA TYR A 1 29.05 -12.52 -23.15
C TYR A 1 28.41 -11.27 -22.59
N GLY A 2 27.86 -10.43 -23.45
CA GLY A 2 27.33 -9.11 -23.08
C GLY A 2 26.01 -9.22 -22.31
N LEU A 3 25.78 -8.25 -21.43
CA LEU A 3 24.55 -8.06 -20.65
C LEU A 3 23.39 -7.75 -21.62
N ARG A 4 22.82 -8.79 -22.26
CA ARG A 4 21.64 -8.68 -23.14
C ARG A 4 20.38 -8.59 -22.28
N VAL A 5 20.27 -7.55 -21.48
CA VAL A 5 19.02 -7.21 -20.80
C VAL A 5 18.34 -6.16 -21.66
N ASN A 6 17.38 -6.59 -22.49
CA ASN A 6 16.48 -5.67 -23.19
C ASN A 6 15.40 -5.22 -22.20
N PRO A 7 15.39 -3.96 -21.75
CA PRO A 7 14.36 -3.48 -20.81
C PRO A 7 12.94 -3.51 -21.42
N LEU A 8 12.84 -3.47 -22.75
CA LEU A 8 11.56 -3.54 -23.46
C LEU A 8 10.89 -4.92 -23.37
N GLU A 9 11.68 -6.00 -23.36
CA GLU A 9 11.13 -7.36 -23.19
C GLU A 9 10.47 -7.53 -21.82
N TRP A 10 10.97 -6.84 -20.79
CA TRP A 10 10.37 -6.86 -19.45
C TRP A 10 9.07 -6.07 -19.36
N ILE A 11 8.95 -4.97 -20.11
CA ILE A 11 7.68 -4.26 -20.24
C ILE A 11 6.66 -5.19 -20.91
N ILE A 12 7.05 -5.88 -21.99
CA ILE A 12 6.22 -6.86 -22.70
C ILE A 12 5.76 -7.99 -21.77
N VAL A 13 6.65 -8.52 -20.93
CA VAL A 13 6.34 -9.55 -19.93
C VAL A 13 5.41 -9.03 -18.84
N LEU A 14 5.58 -7.78 -18.38
CA LEU A 14 4.70 -7.19 -17.37
C LEU A 14 3.31 -6.86 -17.94
N THR A 15 3.25 -6.43 -19.20
CA THR A 15 2.00 -6.05 -19.87
C THR A 15 1.29 -7.24 -20.54
N GLY A 16 1.96 -8.39 -20.69
CA GLY A 16 1.42 -9.55 -21.40
C GLY A 16 1.22 -9.31 -22.91
N TYR A 17 2.04 -8.44 -23.53
CA TYR A 17 1.81 -7.93 -24.90
C TYR A 17 1.76 -9.04 -25.97
N ASN A 18 2.30 -10.23 -25.69
CA ASN A 18 2.31 -11.38 -26.60
C ASN A 18 1.46 -12.58 -26.14
N GLU A 19 0.71 -12.47 -25.03
CA GLU A 19 0.03 -13.61 -24.39
C GLU A 19 -1.51 -13.64 -24.62
N GLY A 20 -2.06 -12.87 -25.56
CA GLY A 20 -3.50 -12.89 -25.85
C GLY A 20 -3.90 -12.35 -27.22
N ASP A 21 -5.05 -12.82 -27.73
CA ASP A 21 -5.61 -12.53 -29.06
C ASP A 21 -6.30 -11.14 -29.17
N ARG A 22 -6.29 -10.36 -28.08
CA ARG A 22 -6.84 -8.99 -28.01
C ARG A 22 -5.86 -8.06 -27.32
N SER A 23 -5.67 -6.88 -27.90
CA SER A 23 -4.87 -5.75 -27.41
C SER A 23 -5.42 -5.09 -26.13
N GLN A 24 -5.74 -5.89 -25.11
CA GLN A 24 -6.21 -5.43 -23.82
C GLN A 24 -5.09 -5.67 -22.80
N TYR A 25 -4.76 -4.64 -22.01
CA TYR A 25 -3.73 -4.70 -20.97
C TYR A 25 -4.40 -4.75 -19.58
N PRO A 26 -4.96 -5.90 -19.17
CA PRO A 26 -5.80 -5.94 -17.99
C PRO A 26 -5.01 -5.68 -16.69
N SER A 27 -3.71 -6.01 -16.65
CA SER A 27 -2.83 -5.67 -15.51
C SER A 27 -2.65 -4.17 -15.34
N VAL A 28 -2.37 -3.43 -16.42
CA VAL A 28 -2.22 -1.97 -16.41
C VAL A 28 -3.53 -1.28 -16.03
N ILE A 29 -4.66 -1.77 -16.55
CA ILE A 29 -5.99 -1.26 -16.21
C ILE A 29 -6.25 -1.37 -14.70
N LEU A 30 -5.93 -2.52 -14.09
CA LEU A 30 -6.08 -2.72 -12.65
C LEU A 30 -5.14 -1.83 -11.82
N ILE A 31 -3.89 -1.64 -12.28
CA ILE A 31 -2.94 -0.74 -11.61
C ILE A 31 -3.48 0.70 -11.62
N VAL A 32 -4.00 1.18 -12.75
CA VAL A 32 -4.61 2.53 -12.83
C VAL A 32 -5.88 2.60 -11.98
N PHE A 33 -6.71 1.55 -12.03
CA PHE A 33 -7.94 1.48 -11.25
C PHE A 33 -7.67 1.50 -9.73
N SER A 34 -6.49 1.08 -9.27
CA SER A 34 -6.12 1.10 -7.85
C SER A 34 -6.19 2.49 -7.19
N ILE A 35 -6.19 3.57 -7.96
CA ILE A 35 -6.40 4.94 -7.48
C ILE A 35 -7.84 5.15 -6.98
N VAL A 36 -8.83 4.51 -7.62
CA VAL A 36 -10.25 4.65 -7.29
C VAL A 36 -10.55 4.26 -5.84
N PRO A 37 -10.17 3.06 -5.33
CA PRO A 37 -10.44 2.69 -3.95
C PRO A 37 -9.70 3.56 -2.93
N ILE A 38 -8.55 4.13 -3.29
CA ILE A 38 -7.80 5.08 -2.44
C ILE A 38 -8.63 6.37 -2.26
N VAL A 39 -9.08 6.96 -3.36
CA VAL A 39 -9.89 8.20 -3.32
C VAL A 39 -11.22 7.95 -2.63
N LEU A 40 -11.88 6.83 -2.92
CA LEU A 40 -13.16 6.46 -2.31
C LEU A 40 -13.03 6.33 -0.79
N SER A 41 -11.95 5.73 -0.28
CA SER A 41 -11.68 5.65 1.16
C SER A 41 -11.61 7.03 1.83
N LEU A 42 -11.00 8.01 1.17
CA LEU A 42 -10.93 9.39 1.66
C LEU A 42 -12.28 10.10 1.59
N LEU A 43 -13.06 9.90 0.54
CA LEU A 43 -14.40 10.48 0.44
C LEU A 43 -15.33 9.95 1.54
N ILE A 44 -15.25 8.65 1.82
CA ILE A 44 -16.01 8.03 2.92
C ILE A 44 -15.59 8.63 4.26
N GLU A 45 -14.29 8.73 4.55
CA GLU A 45 -13.81 9.29 5.82
C GLU A 45 -14.16 10.78 5.96
N LYS A 46 -14.10 11.57 4.87
CA LYS A 46 -14.60 12.95 4.86
C LYS A 46 -16.09 13.04 5.14
N GLY A 47 -16.89 12.16 4.53
CA GLY A 47 -18.32 12.10 4.77
C GLY A 47 -18.66 11.80 6.23
N ILE A 48 -17.86 10.97 6.91
CA ILE A 48 -18.03 10.71 8.34
C ILE A 48 -17.54 11.88 9.20
N ALA A 49 -16.45 12.54 8.82
CA ALA A 49 -15.88 13.66 9.57
C ALA A 49 -16.79 14.90 9.60
N VAL A 50 -17.54 15.14 8.52
CA VAL A 50 -18.53 16.22 8.42
C VAL A 50 -19.88 15.82 9.08
N ASP A 51 -19.94 14.64 9.72
CA ASP A 51 -21.16 14.04 10.28
C ASP A 51 -22.32 13.92 9.25
N LEU A 52 -22.03 13.95 7.94
CA LEU A 52 -23.00 13.68 6.87
C LEU A 52 -23.47 12.22 6.92
N ILE A 53 -22.57 11.33 7.32
CA ILE A 53 -22.81 9.90 7.43
C ILE A 53 -22.83 9.49 8.91
N PRO A 54 -23.85 8.78 9.40
CA PRO A 54 -23.88 8.31 10.78
C PRO A 54 -22.74 7.34 11.06
N ASN A 55 -22.09 7.50 12.21
CA ASN A 55 -20.84 6.78 12.54
C ASN A 55 -20.91 5.26 12.35
N LYS A 56 -22.01 4.61 12.77
CA LYS A 56 -22.18 3.16 12.61
C LYS A 56 -22.23 2.74 11.14
N PHE A 57 -22.97 3.49 10.33
CA PHE A 57 -23.09 3.24 8.89
C PHE A 57 -21.77 3.52 8.18
N GLY A 58 -21.06 4.59 8.58
CA GLY A 58 -19.73 4.92 8.04
C GLY A 58 -18.73 3.78 8.23
N ILE A 59 -18.70 3.15 9.40
CA ILE A 59 -17.82 2.00 9.67
C ILE A 59 -18.20 0.80 8.80
N ILE A 60 -19.49 0.50 8.67
CA ILE A 60 -19.96 -0.59 7.79
C ILE A 60 -19.53 -0.33 6.35
N LEU A 61 -19.73 0.89 5.85
CA LEU A 61 -19.35 1.30 4.49
C LEU A 61 -17.82 1.19 4.28
N GLN A 62 -17.01 1.55 5.27
CA GLN A 62 -15.56 1.37 5.20
C GLN A 62 -15.16 -0.11 5.12
N ILE A 63 -15.77 -0.97 5.92
CA ILE A 63 -15.49 -2.41 5.92
C ILE A 63 -15.91 -3.03 4.58
N THR A 64 -17.11 -2.69 4.07
CA THR A 64 -17.58 -3.21 2.78
C THR A 64 -16.73 -2.73 1.61
N HIS A 65 -16.29 -1.46 1.63
CA HIS A 65 -15.35 -0.92 0.64
C HIS A 65 -14.00 -1.65 0.64
N LEU A 66 -13.42 -1.87 1.82
CA LEU A 66 -12.16 -2.60 1.96
C LEU A 66 -12.28 -4.07 1.49
N LEU A 67 -13.40 -4.73 1.82
CA LEU A 67 -13.69 -6.08 1.36
C LEU A 67 -13.82 -6.13 -0.17
N LEU A 68 -14.59 -5.20 -0.77
CA LEU A 68 -14.77 -5.11 -2.21
C LEU A 68 -13.43 -4.91 -2.93
N MET A 69 -12.53 -4.10 -2.36
CA MET A 69 -11.22 -3.85 -2.95
C MET A 69 -10.33 -5.09 -2.98
N VAL A 70 -10.38 -5.97 -1.97
CA VAL A 70 -9.65 -7.25 -1.97
C VAL A 70 -10.29 -8.28 -2.91
N LEU A 71 -11.62 -8.29 -3.00
CA LEU A 71 -12.35 -9.20 -3.89
C LEU A 71 -12.17 -8.84 -5.38
N LEU A 72 -11.93 -7.57 -5.70
CA LEU A 72 -11.79 -7.10 -7.08
C LEU A 72 -10.71 -7.84 -7.89
N PRO A 73 -9.42 -7.88 -7.48
CA PRO A 73 -8.41 -8.60 -8.24
C PRO A 73 -8.75 -10.10 -8.34
N ILE A 74 -9.28 -10.72 -7.28
CA ILE A 74 -9.66 -12.14 -7.27
C ILE A 74 -10.76 -12.41 -8.31
N ALA A 75 -11.80 -11.58 -8.35
CA ALA A 75 -12.88 -11.72 -9.30
C ALA A 75 -12.40 -11.53 -10.74
N VAL A 76 -11.55 -10.52 -10.98
CA VAL A 76 -11.02 -10.26 -12.32
C VAL A 76 -10.12 -11.40 -12.80
N LEU A 77 -9.29 -11.97 -11.92
CA LEU A 77 -8.50 -13.17 -12.21
C LEU A 77 -9.37 -14.37 -12.55
N HIS A 78 -10.49 -14.57 -11.85
CA HIS A 78 -11.39 -15.70 -12.10
C HIS A 78 -12.08 -15.59 -13.49
N TYR A 79 -12.49 -14.39 -13.88
CA TYR A 79 -13.20 -14.19 -15.17
C TYR A 79 -12.28 -14.03 -16.38
N ARG A 80 -11.08 -13.48 -16.18
CA ARG A 80 -10.15 -13.12 -17.27
C ARG A 80 -8.75 -13.71 -17.12
N GLY A 81 -8.60 -14.75 -16.30
CA GLY A 81 -7.29 -15.31 -15.95
C GLY A 81 -6.39 -15.68 -17.13
N ASN A 82 -6.98 -16.08 -18.26
CA ASN A 82 -6.23 -16.48 -19.46
C ASN A 82 -5.57 -15.30 -20.20
N ASP A 83 -6.03 -14.06 -19.98
CA ASP A 83 -5.50 -12.86 -20.67
C ASP A 83 -4.33 -12.21 -19.90
N PHE A 84 -3.99 -12.73 -18.72
CA PHE A 84 -2.96 -12.14 -17.87
C PHE A 84 -1.64 -12.92 -17.93
N SER A 85 -0.54 -12.17 -18.02
CA SER A 85 0.77 -12.71 -17.73
C SER A 85 0.92 -13.07 -16.25
N PHE A 86 1.65 -14.14 -15.94
CA PHE A 86 1.94 -14.57 -14.57
C PHE A 86 2.59 -13.47 -13.72
N VAL A 87 3.54 -12.71 -14.32
CA VAL A 87 4.20 -11.57 -13.66
C VAL A 87 3.22 -10.42 -13.43
N GLY A 88 2.30 -10.20 -14.36
CA GLY A 88 1.21 -9.23 -14.22
C GLY A 88 0.27 -9.58 -13.07
N ILE A 89 -0.13 -10.85 -12.94
CA ILE A 89 -1.01 -11.31 -11.86
C ILE A 89 -0.36 -11.10 -10.49
N THR A 90 0.87 -11.59 -10.33
CA THR A 90 1.59 -11.52 -9.06
C THR A 90 1.83 -10.07 -8.62
N SER A 91 2.21 -9.20 -9.55
CA SER A 91 2.40 -7.76 -9.25
C SER A 91 1.11 -7.03 -8.89
N VAL A 92 0.00 -7.27 -9.61
CA VAL A 92 -1.30 -6.67 -9.30
C VAL A 92 -1.80 -7.14 -7.94
N CYS A 93 -1.75 -8.44 -7.66
CA CYS A 93 -2.15 -8.98 -6.36
C CYS A 93 -1.32 -8.39 -5.21
N MET A 94 0.00 -8.31 -5.37
CA MET A 94 0.88 -7.70 -4.37
C MET A 94 0.53 -6.22 -4.14
N LEU A 95 0.27 -5.46 -5.21
CA LEU A 95 -0.10 -4.05 -5.13
C LEU A 95 -1.43 -3.86 -4.39
N TYR A 96 -2.47 -4.63 -4.73
CA TYR A 96 -3.78 -4.54 -4.06
C TYR A 96 -3.70 -4.95 -2.58
N LEU A 97 -2.87 -5.94 -2.23
CA LEU A 97 -2.61 -6.31 -0.84
C LEU A 97 -1.93 -5.16 -0.06
N ILE A 98 -0.92 -4.51 -0.64
CA ILE A 98 -0.26 -3.35 0.00
C ILE A 98 -1.25 -2.21 0.20
N ILE A 99 -2.07 -1.90 -0.81
CA ILE A 99 -3.10 -0.86 -0.72
C ILE A 99 -4.13 -1.21 0.35
N PHE A 100 -4.55 -2.47 0.44
CA PHE A 100 -5.45 -2.95 1.48
C PHE A 100 -4.88 -2.72 2.88
N LEU A 101 -3.64 -3.15 3.14
CA LEU A 101 -3.02 -2.97 4.46
C LEU A 101 -2.89 -1.49 4.82
N LYS A 102 -2.51 -0.64 3.85
CA LYS A 102 -2.44 0.81 4.06
C LYS A 102 -3.80 1.43 4.36
N LEU A 103 -4.82 1.13 3.55
CA LEU A 103 -6.17 1.68 3.75
C LEU A 103 -6.81 1.16 5.04
N TRP A 104 -6.56 -0.09 5.43
CA TRP A 104 -6.98 -0.62 6.72
C TRP A 104 -6.37 0.15 7.87
N SER A 105 -5.06 0.39 7.84
CA SER A 105 -4.43 1.21 8.88
C SER A 105 -4.95 2.65 8.87
N TYR A 106 -5.21 3.22 7.70
CA TYR A 106 -5.76 4.57 7.56
C TYR A 106 -7.14 4.69 8.22
N THR A 107 -8.06 3.76 7.96
CA THR A 107 -9.41 3.81 8.55
C THR A 107 -9.37 3.61 10.06
N GLN A 108 -8.53 2.69 10.56
CA GLN A 108 -8.40 2.44 12.00
C GLN A 108 -7.86 3.64 12.77
N THR A 109 -6.76 4.26 12.31
CA THR A 109 -6.18 5.42 12.99
C THR A 109 -7.17 6.59 12.98
N ASN A 110 -7.84 6.86 11.85
CA ASN A 110 -8.84 7.94 11.79
C ASN A 110 -10.07 7.64 12.67
N TYR A 111 -10.51 6.38 12.75
CA TYR A 111 -11.55 5.95 13.67
C TYR A 111 -11.18 6.23 15.13
N TRP A 112 -9.95 5.89 15.55
CA TRP A 112 -9.46 6.16 16.89
C TRP A 112 -9.36 7.67 17.18
N CYS A 113 -8.85 8.46 16.25
CA CYS A 113 -8.80 9.92 16.39
C CYS A 113 -10.20 10.52 16.57
N ARG A 114 -11.18 10.06 15.80
CA ARG A 114 -12.58 10.49 15.89
C ARG A 114 -13.21 10.12 17.24
N LEU A 115 -12.98 8.90 17.75
CA LEU A 115 -13.46 8.49 19.07
C LEU A 115 -12.83 9.32 20.18
N GLY A 116 -11.52 9.56 20.11
CA GLY A 116 -10.80 10.39 21.07
C GLY A 116 -11.35 11.82 21.12
N LEU A 117 -11.67 12.40 19.96
CA LEU A 117 -12.29 13.72 19.87
C LEU A 117 -13.67 13.75 20.53
N LYS A 118 -14.53 12.75 20.26
CA LYS A 118 -15.87 12.64 20.86
C LYS A 118 -15.81 12.48 22.38
N LYS A 119 -14.86 11.70 22.88
CA LYS A 119 -14.61 11.55 24.31
C LYS A 119 -14.19 12.88 24.95
N LYS A 120 -13.25 13.62 24.33
CA LYS A 120 -12.84 14.95 24.81
C LYS A 120 -14.01 15.94 24.86
N TYR A 121 -14.86 15.97 23.83
CA TYR A 121 -16.06 16.81 23.84
C TYR A 121 -17.04 16.43 24.96
N SER A 122 -17.25 15.13 25.21
CA SER A 122 -18.10 14.63 26.29
C SER A 122 -17.55 14.99 27.67
N ASP A 123 -16.25 14.77 27.91
CA ASP A 123 -15.59 15.07 29.18
C ASP A 123 -15.57 16.58 29.47
N THR A 124 -15.41 17.41 28.43
CA THR A 124 -15.49 18.88 28.54
C THR A 124 -16.90 19.34 28.87
N LYS A 125 -17.93 18.68 28.32
CA LYS A 125 -19.35 18.98 28.62
C LYS A 125 -19.75 18.56 30.04
N LEU A 126 -19.15 17.49 30.57
CA LEU A 126 -19.34 17.02 31.95
C LEU A 126 -18.58 17.87 32.98
N ARG A 127 -17.46 18.51 32.58
CA ARG A 127 -16.83 19.60 33.32
C ARG A 127 -17.65 20.89 33.18
N ARG A 128 -18.83 20.96 33.83
CA ARG A 128 -19.38 22.27 34.23
C ARG A 128 -18.36 22.90 35.19
N GLN A 129 -17.59 23.86 34.68
CA GLN A 129 -16.63 24.63 35.46
C GLN A 129 -17.36 25.28 36.64
N SER A 130 -16.95 24.98 37.87
CA SER A 130 -17.29 25.84 38.99
C SER A 130 -16.58 27.18 38.77
N LEU A 131 -17.31 28.29 38.90
CA LEU A 131 -16.83 29.67 38.70
C LEU A 131 -15.65 30.06 39.64
N SER A 132 -15.29 29.18 40.58
CA SER A 132 -14.29 29.43 41.62
C SER A 132 -12.94 28.72 41.39
N ALA A 133 -12.80 27.89 40.34
CA ALA A 133 -11.55 27.21 40.07
C ALA A 133 -10.69 28.04 39.10
N PRO A 134 -9.40 28.34 39.43
CA PRO A 134 -8.50 28.99 38.49
C PRO A 134 -8.39 28.13 37.23
N ASN A 135 -8.38 28.80 36.07
CA ASN A 135 -8.45 28.19 34.75
C ASN A 135 -7.16 27.39 34.47
N TRP A 136 -7.06 26.18 35.00
CA TRP A 136 -5.96 25.27 34.70
C TRP A 136 -6.17 24.80 33.25
N LYS A 137 -5.47 25.44 32.31
CA LYS A 137 -5.31 24.88 30.97
C LYS A 137 -4.67 23.51 31.14
N SER A 138 -5.27 22.48 30.56
CA SER A 138 -4.66 21.16 30.60
C SER A 138 -3.27 21.25 29.96
N LYS A 139 -2.29 20.46 30.43
CA LYS A 139 -0.92 20.46 29.88
C LYS A 139 -0.92 20.27 28.35
N GLU A 140 -1.92 19.58 27.81
CA GLU A 140 -2.16 19.40 26.38
C GLU A 140 -2.57 20.69 25.66
N ASP A 141 -3.40 21.54 26.28
CA ASP A 141 -3.80 22.84 25.72
C ASP A 141 -2.65 23.85 25.74
N LEU A 142 -1.80 23.80 26.77
CA LEU A 142 -0.58 24.63 26.86
C LEU A 142 0.49 24.20 25.83
N ILE A 143 0.60 22.91 25.53
CA ILE A 143 1.49 22.40 24.48
C ILE A 143 0.97 22.82 23.09
N ASN A 144 -0.36 22.82 22.89
CA ASN A 144 -0.99 23.22 21.63
C ASN A 144 -0.76 24.71 21.26
N ASP A 145 -0.55 25.57 22.25
CA ASP A 145 -0.24 27.00 22.06
C ASP A 145 1.23 27.26 21.63
N THR A 146 2.08 26.23 21.54
CA THR A 146 3.46 26.38 21.06
C THR A 146 3.53 26.40 19.52
N PRO A 147 4.41 27.22 18.90
CA PRO A 147 4.51 27.32 17.44
C PRO A 147 4.95 26.00 16.76
N ALA A 148 5.61 25.11 17.50
CA ALA A 148 5.95 23.76 17.04
C ALA A 148 4.72 22.82 17.01
N ALA A 149 3.78 22.95 17.95
CA ALA A 149 2.54 22.20 17.97
C ALA A 149 1.50 22.72 16.97
N ALA A 150 1.56 24.01 16.61
CA ALA A 150 0.74 24.60 15.55
C ALA A 150 1.01 24.00 14.15
N ARG A 151 2.16 23.36 13.95
CA ARG A 151 2.50 22.63 12.71
C ARG A 151 2.00 21.20 12.67
N LEU A 152 1.54 20.63 13.78
CA LEU A 152 1.08 19.24 13.82
C LEU A 152 -0.34 19.16 13.25
N THR A 153 -0.52 18.33 12.22
CA THR A 153 -1.86 18.07 11.67
C THR A 153 -2.67 17.31 12.71
N LYS A 154 -3.88 17.80 12.97
CA LYS A 154 -4.85 17.17 13.86
C LYS A 154 -6.05 16.70 13.04
N TYR A 155 -6.80 15.75 13.56
CA TYR A 155 -8.09 15.41 12.99
C TYR A 155 -9.07 16.59 13.26
N PRO A 156 -9.85 17.07 12.28
CA PRO A 156 -10.09 16.52 10.93
C PRO A 156 -9.23 17.11 9.79
N ASP A 157 -8.28 17.99 10.07
CA ASP A 157 -7.46 18.70 9.06
C ASP A 157 -6.53 17.78 8.27
N ASN A 158 -6.30 16.55 8.74
CA ASN A 158 -5.50 15.52 8.07
C ASN A 158 -6.18 14.91 6.82
N LEU A 159 -7.47 15.20 6.58
CA LEU A 159 -8.25 14.62 5.49
C LEU A 159 -7.96 15.32 4.15
N ASN A 160 -6.69 15.36 3.73
CA ASN A 160 -6.27 15.93 2.47
C ASN A 160 -5.78 14.85 1.50
N LEU A 161 -6.08 15.03 0.21
CA LEU A 161 -5.63 14.11 -0.84
C LEU A 161 -4.09 14.05 -0.90
N LYS A 162 -3.43 15.19 -0.66
CA LYS A 162 -1.97 15.30 -0.59
C LYS A 162 -1.36 14.41 0.50
N ASP A 163 -1.95 14.42 1.70
CA ASP A 163 -1.44 13.65 2.83
C ASP A 163 -1.70 12.16 2.64
N LEU A 164 -2.85 11.80 2.06
CA LEU A 164 -3.13 10.42 1.66
C LEU A 164 -2.16 9.92 0.60
N LEU A 165 -1.92 10.67 -0.48
CA LEU A 165 -0.97 10.28 -1.52
C LEU A 165 0.46 10.16 -0.97
N TYR A 166 0.85 11.06 -0.06
CA TYR A 166 2.13 10.93 0.63
C TYR A 166 2.21 9.61 1.41
N PHE A 167 1.16 9.24 2.15
CA PHE A 167 1.10 7.97 2.87
C PHE A 167 1.12 6.75 1.93
N MET A 168 0.43 6.82 0.78
CA MET A 168 0.45 5.73 -0.21
C MET A 168 1.86 5.46 -0.75
N LEU A 169 2.66 6.52 -0.96
CA LEU A 169 4.03 6.43 -1.46
C LEU A 169 5.08 6.15 -0.35
N ALA A 170 4.74 6.41 0.92
CA ALA A 170 5.64 6.15 2.03
C ALA A 170 5.95 4.64 2.18
N PRO A 171 7.18 4.26 2.52
CA PRO A 171 7.58 2.86 2.69
C PRO A 171 7.14 2.30 4.07
N THR A 172 5.87 2.51 4.42
CA THR A 172 5.25 2.08 5.68
C THR A 172 3.83 1.58 5.44
N LEU A 173 3.38 0.62 6.24
CA LEU A 173 2.00 0.11 6.20
C LEU A 173 1.11 0.74 7.27
N CYS A 174 1.71 1.25 8.34
CA CYS A 174 1.00 1.89 9.45
C CYS A 174 0.81 3.38 9.15
N TYR A 175 -0.44 3.83 9.19
CA TYR A 175 -0.82 5.24 9.05
C TYR A 175 -0.68 5.98 10.37
N GLU A 176 0.01 7.11 10.31
CA GLU A 176 0.19 8.07 11.41
C GLU A 176 -0.13 9.47 10.87
N LEU A 177 -0.70 10.35 11.72
CA LEU A 177 -1.08 11.70 11.31
C LEU A 177 0.14 12.54 10.93
N ASN A 178 1.24 12.39 11.68
CA ASN A 178 2.44 13.20 11.54
C ASN A 178 3.68 12.31 11.43
N PHE A 179 4.06 11.95 10.21
CA PHE A 179 5.29 11.18 9.98
C PHE A 179 6.54 12.01 10.31
N PRO A 180 7.58 11.40 10.93
CA PRO A 180 8.84 12.07 11.18
C PRO A 180 9.51 12.43 9.84
N ARG A 181 9.77 13.72 9.64
CA ARG A 181 10.41 14.22 8.42
C ARG A 181 11.88 14.52 8.66
N THR A 182 12.70 14.15 7.69
CA THR A 182 14.12 14.53 7.70
C THR A 182 14.27 16.01 7.33
N ALA A 183 15.22 16.71 7.94
CA ALA A 183 15.44 18.13 7.71
C ALA A 183 15.92 18.46 6.27
N ARG A 184 16.58 17.50 5.61
CA ARG A 184 17.09 17.66 4.23
C ARG A 184 17.16 16.34 3.47
N ILE A 185 16.95 16.40 2.16
CA ILE A 185 17.14 15.26 1.26
C ILE A 185 18.63 15.06 0.98
N ARG A 186 19.19 13.92 1.41
CA ARG A 186 20.59 13.55 1.18
C ARG A 186 20.79 13.00 -0.24
N LYS A 187 20.90 13.87 -1.25
CA LYS A 187 20.97 13.49 -2.69
C LYS A 187 22.02 12.40 -2.98
N ARG A 188 23.23 12.51 -2.42
CA ARG A 188 24.30 11.50 -2.59
C ARG A 188 23.88 10.12 -2.08
N PHE A 189 23.16 10.05 -0.97
CA PHE A 189 22.65 8.79 -0.43
C PHE A 189 21.57 8.18 -1.34
N VAL A 190 20.64 8.99 -1.84
CA VAL A 190 19.57 8.55 -2.74
C VAL A 190 20.15 8.00 -4.04
N ILE A 191 21.05 8.75 -4.69
CA ILE A 191 21.70 8.32 -5.94
C ILE A 191 22.48 7.02 -5.72
N LYS A 192 23.23 6.91 -4.62
CA LYS A 192 23.97 5.69 -4.29
C LYS A 192 23.03 4.48 -4.16
N ARG A 193 21.90 4.60 -3.45
CA ARG A 193 20.92 3.50 -3.33
C ARG A 193 20.23 3.18 -4.66
N LEU A 194 19.96 4.18 -5.50
CA LEU A 194 19.40 3.95 -6.83
C LEU A 194 20.37 3.17 -7.74
N LEU A 195 21.66 3.49 -7.70
CA LEU A 195 22.68 2.77 -8.46
C LEU A 195 22.86 1.33 -7.95
N GLU A 196 22.88 1.14 -6.63
CA GLU A 196 22.93 -0.21 -6.05
C GLU A 196 21.67 -1.03 -6.36
N LEU A 197 20.49 -0.41 -6.36
CA LEU A 197 19.24 -1.07 -6.76
C LEU A 197 19.30 -1.47 -8.24
N PHE A 198 19.75 -0.56 -9.11
CA PHE A 198 19.90 -0.85 -10.55
C PHE A 198 20.88 -2.02 -10.78
N PHE A 199 22.05 -1.98 -10.14
CA PHE A 199 23.01 -3.07 -10.23
C PHE A 199 22.46 -4.38 -9.65
N GLY A 200 21.80 -4.31 -8.49
CA GLY A 200 21.20 -5.48 -7.83
C GLY A 200 20.10 -6.14 -8.66
N ILE A 201 19.22 -5.36 -9.30
CA ILE A 201 18.21 -5.88 -10.22
C ILE A 201 18.88 -6.55 -11.42
N ASN A 202 19.84 -5.89 -12.08
CA ASN A 202 20.53 -6.49 -13.23
C ASN A 202 21.30 -7.77 -12.86
N LEU A 203 21.94 -7.80 -11.69
CA LEU A 203 22.62 -8.98 -11.17
C LEU A 203 21.63 -10.12 -10.91
N ALA A 204 20.52 -9.84 -10.24
CA ALA A 204 19.47 -10.83 -10.01
C ALA A 204 18.91 -11.38 -11.34
N LEU A 205 18.67 -10.53 -12.33
CA LEU A 205 18.22 -10.94 -13.65
C LEU A 205 19.26 -11.82 -14.36
N ALA A 206 20.54 -11.48 -14.30
CA ALA A 206 21.61 -12.28 -14.89
C ALA A 206 21.70 -13.66 -14.23
N LEU A 207 21.62 -13.73 -12.90
CA LEU A 207 21.59 -14.99 -12.15
C LEU A 207 20.37 -15.84 -12.53
N PHE A 208 19.19 -15.22 -12.64
CA PHE A 208 17.99 -15.92 -13.06
C PHE A 208 18.14 -16.52 -14.47
N GLN A 209 18.59 -15.73 -15.44
CA GLN A 209 18.71 -16.18 -16.83
C GLN A 209 19.78 -17.25 -17.04
N GLN A 210 20.95 -17.08 -16.40
CA GLN A 210 22.10 -17.94 -16.65
C GLN A 210 22.14 -19.19 -15.77
N TRP A 211 21.60 -19.13 -14.56
CA TRP A 211 21.74 -20.20 -13.56
C TRP A 211 20.40 -20.85 -13.23
N MET A 212 19.37 -20.05 -12.94
CA MET A 212 18.09 -20.61 -12.51
C MET A 212 17.33 -21.27 -13.67
N ILE A 213 17.12 -20.56 -14.79
CA ILE A 213 16.34 -21.08 -15.92
C ILE A 213 16.85 -22.43 -16.44
N PRO A 214 18.14 -22.60 -16.82
CA PRO A 214 18.62 -23.89 -17.33
C PRO A 214 18.56 -25.02 -16.29
N THR A 215 18.73 -24.69 -15.01
CA THR A 215 18.64 -25.69 -13.93
C THR A 215 17.20 -26.14 -13.70
N ILE A 216 16.24 -25.22 -13.77
CA ILE A 216 14.81 -25.53 -13.69
C ILE A 216 14.37 -26.34 -14.90
N THR A 217 14.71 -25.95 -16.14
CA THR A 217 14.27 -26.69 -17.34
C THR A 217 14.77 -28.13 -17.36
N ASN A 218 16.02 -28.36 -16.93
CA ASN A 218 16.56 -29.71 -16.77
C ASN A 218 15.80 -30.52 -15.71
N SER A 219 15.23 -29.85 -14.70
CA SER A 219 14.54 -30.46 -13.56
C SER A 219 13.04 -30.67 -13.74
N VAL A 220 12.38 -29.91 -14.62
CA VAL A 220 10.94 -30.01 -14.89
C VAL A 220 10.53 -31.45 -15.27
N GLU A 221 11.30 -32.14 -16.12
CA GLU A 221 11.00 -33.52 -16.51
C GLU A 221 10.99 -34.52 -15.34
N THR A 222 11.69 -34.20 -14.25
CA THR A 222 11.76 -35.04 -13.05
C THR A 222 10.62 -34.74 -12.08
N PHE A 223 10.18 -33.48 -12.00
CA PHE A 223 9.00 -33.09 -11.21
C PHE A 223 7.72 -33.73 -11.75
N THR A 224 7.57 -33.85 -13.07
CA THR A 224 6.41 -34.52 -13.69
C THR A 224 6.31 -36.01 -13.34
N LYS A 225 7.43 -36.67 -13.00
CA LYS A 225 7.49 -38.09 -12.64
C LYS A 225 7.24 -38.37 -11.15
N MET A 226 7.03 -37.33 -10.32
CA MET A 226 6.73 -37.39 -8.86
C MET A 226 7.68 -38.28 -8.02
N ASP A 227 8.93 -38.49 -8.45
CA ASP A 227 9.96 -39.14 -7.63
C ASP A 227 10.49 -38.14 -6.59
N VAL A 228 9.90 -38.15 -5.40
CA VAL A 228 10.22 -37.22 -4.28
C VAL A 228 11.71 -37.20 -3.92
N ILE A 229 12.40 -38.34 -4.03
CA ILE A 229 13.84 -38.46 -3.73
C ILE A 229 14.71 -37.75 -4.78
N ARG A 230 14.32 -37.80 -6.06
CA ARG A 230 15.04 -37.11 -7.14
C ARG A 230 14.73 -35.62 -7.15
N ILE A 231 13.54 -35.23 -6.69
CA ILE A 231 13.15 -33.84 -6.48
C ILE A 231 14.00 -33.20 -5.39
N THR A 232 14.19 -33.85 -4.24
CA THR A 232 15.01 -33.32 -3.15
C THR A 232 16.49 -33.21 -3.54
N GLU A 233 17.04 -34.19 -4.26
CA GLU A 233 18.43 -34.14 -4.77
C GLU A 233 18.67 -32.95 -5.71
N ARG A 234 17.69 -32.65 -6.58
CA ARG A 234 17.79 -31.52 -7.53
C ARG A 234 17.53 -30.16 -6.87
N LEU A 235 16.66 -30.11 -5.86
CA LEU A 235 16.48 -28.93 -5.02
C LEU A 235 17.76 -28.54 -4.28
N LEU A 236 18.56 -29.50 -3.80
CA LEU A 236 19.86 -29.21 -3.18
C LEU A 236 20.91 -28.69 -4.16
N LYS A 237 20.72 -28.87 -5.47
CA LYS A 237 21.63 -28.38 -6.53
C LYS A 237 21.26 -26.99 -7.05
N LEU A 238 20.07 -26.50 -6.69
CA LEU A 238 19.54 -25.16 -7.00
C LEU A 238 19.94 -24.16 -5.92
#